data_AF-Q6ZK11-F1
#
_entry.id   AF-Q6ZK11-F1
#
_cell.length_a   1.000
_cell.length_b   1.000
_cell.length_c   1.000
_cell.angle_alpha   90.00
_cell.angle_beta   90.00
_cell.angle_gamma   90.00
#
_symmetry.space_group_name_H-M   'P 1'
#
loop_
_entity.id
_entity.type
_entity.pdbx_description
1 polymer ?
#
loop_
_entity_poly.entity_id
_entity_poly.type
_entity_poly.pdbx_seq_one_letter_code
_entity_poly.pdbx_strand_id
1 'polypeptide(L)'
;MEAAVASTGSGLRCSPNPMPKQQHERRSARVGFVSQPRPRAVRCERSPHPDARAYAAVAVGVVAKGREVGGVGVERRRLAVFVSGGGSNFRAIHDAALGGEVNGDVVALVTDKPGCGGAEHARGNGIPVVVFPKSKSAPEGVSIDELLNALRELRVDFILLAGYLKLIPVELVQEYPKSILNIHPSLLPAFGGKGYYGLKVHKAVIASGARYSGPTVHFVDEHYDTGRTLAQRVVPVLANDTPEQLAARVLHEEHQVYVEAVAALCDDRIVWREDGVPLIRSHTNPDEYT
;
A
#
# COMPACT_ATOMS: atom_id res chain seq x y z
N MET A 1 54.27 -33.92 -28.54
CA MET A 1 54.22 -32.74 -29.41
C MET A 1 53.08 -31.86 -28.93
N GLU A 2 53.43 -30.64 -28.52
CA GLU A 2 52.67 -29.37 -28.49
C GLU A 2 51.13 -29.39 -28.42
N ALA A 3 50.45 -28.47 -27.73
CA ALA A 3 50.78 -27.41 -26.79
C ALA A 3 49.45 -26.96 -26.17
N ALA A 4 49.48 -26.61 -24.89
CA ALA A 4 48.38 -25.99 -24.17
C ALA A 4 48.35 -24.47 -24.44
N VAL A 5 47.16 -23.85 -24.48
CA VAL A 5 47.00 -22.42 -24.13
C VAL A 5 45.69 -22.26 -23.36
N ALA A 6 45.84 -21.78 -22.12
CA ALA A 6 44.79 -21.38 -21.20
C ALA A 6 44.30 -19.95 -21.49
N SER A 7 43.06 -19.64 -21.14
CA SER A 7 42.63 -18.28 -20.82
C SER A 7 41.67 -18.31 -19.64
N THR A 8 42.03 -17.49 -18.66
CA THR A 8 41.51 -17.38 -17.30
C THR A 8 40.20 -16.59 -17.24
N GLY A 9 39.15 -17.16 -16.64
CA GLY A 9 37.95 -16.45 -16.23
C GLY A 9 38.10 -15.90 -14.82
N SER A 10 38.12 -14.57 -14.68
CA SER A 10 38.04 -13.85 -13.41
C SER A 10 36.57 -13.72 -13.00
N GLY A 11 36.18 -14.43 -11.94
CA GLY A 11 34.87 -14.30 -11.31
C GLY A 11 34.84 -13.13 -10.31
N LEU A 12 34.07 -12.10 -10.62
CA LEU A 12 33.70 -11.04 -9.67
C LEU A 12 32.69 -11.59 -8.66
N ARG A 13 33.09 -11.68 -7.39
CA ARG A 13 32.20 -11.92 -6.24
C ARG A 13 31.67 -10.57 -5.74
N CYS A 14 30.36 -10.40 -5.71
CA CYS A 14 29.72 -9.30 -4.97
C CYS A 14 29.64 -9.68 -3.48
N SER A 15 30.31 -8.92 -2.63
CA SER A 15 30.10 -8.95 -1.17
C SER A 15 29.08 -7.88 -0.75
N PRO A 16 28.21 -8.14 0.25
CA PRO A 16 27.29 -7.15 0.77
C PRO A 16 28.04 -6.08 1.58
N ASN A 17 27.69 -4.81 1.35
CA ASN A 17 28.32 -3.64 1.98
C ASN A 17 27.83 -3.51 3.45
N PRO A 18 28.71 -3.29 4.44
CA PRO A 18 28.30 -3.12 5.84
C PRO A 18 27.81 -1.69 6.15
N MET A 19 26.76 -1.58 6.96
CA MET A 19 26.18 -0.31 7.46
C MET A 19 27.12 0.43 8.42
N PRO A 20 27.26 1.77 8.37
CA PRO A 20 28.02 2.53 9.35
C PRO A 20 27.24 2.73 10.66
N LYS A 21 27.88 2.48 11.80
CA LYS A 21 27.39 2.82 13.16
C LYS A 21 27.60 4.32 13.43
N GLN A 22 26.55 5.05 13.80
CA GLN A 22 26.67 6.41 14.33
C GLN A 22 27.07 6.39 15.82
N GLN A 23 28.15 7.09 16.16
CA GLN A 23 28.55 7.37 17.54
C GLN A 23 27.86 8.63 18.06
N HIS A 24 27.34 8.52 19.29
CA HIS A 24 26.80 9.59 20.10
C HIS A 24 27.92 10.44 20.70
N GLU A 25 27.87 11.76 20.54
CA GLU A 25 28.54 12.69 21.45
C GLU A 25 27.51 13.48 22.26
N ARG A 26 27.66 13.39 23.59
CA ARG A 26 26.93 14.14 24.60
C ARG A 26 27.70 15.42 24.91
N ARG A 27 27.03 16.58 24.95
CA ARG A 27 27.44 17.69 25.82
C ARG A 27 26.25 18.26 26.58
N SER A 28 26.48 18.38 27.89
CA SER A 28 25.57 18.81 28.95
C SER A 28 25.82 20.29 29.25
N ALA A 29 24.75 21.04 29.53
CA ALA A 29 24.83 22.28 30.32
C ALA A 29 23.53 22.49 31.12
N ARG A 30 23.71 23.00 32.34
CA ARG A 30 22.88 23.00 33.55
C ARG A 30 21.76 24.07 33.52
N VAL A 31 20.56 23.73 33.99
CA VAL A 31 19.87 24.12 35.26
C VAL A 31 19.51 25.61 35.42
N GLY A 32 18.20 25.86 35.56
CA GLY A 32 17.63 27.09 36.11
C GLY A 32 16.13 26.90 36.38
N PHE A 33 15.77 26.70 37.65
CA PHE A 33 14.42 26.43 38.15
C PHE A 33 13.82 27.74 38.66
N VAL A 34 12.63 28.15 38.19
CA VAL A 34 11.79 29.14 38.89
C VAL A 34 10.33 28.75 38.75
N SER A 35 9.72 28.47 39.91
CA SER A 35 8.31 28.22 40.20
C SER A 35 7.47 29.50 40.13
N GLN A 36 6.18 29.42 39.74
CA GLN A 36 4.97 30.03 40.36
C GLN A 36 3.69 29.56 39.58
N PRO A 37 2.43 29.90 39.98
CA PRO A 37 1.54 29.12 40.84
C PRO A 37 0.31 28.51 40.13
N ARG A 38 -0.34 27.52 40.77
CA ARG A 38 -1.52 26.78 40.27
C ARG A 38 -2.79 27.64 40.22
N PRO A 39 -3.68 27.45 39.22
CA PRO A 39 -5.10 27.67 39.38
C PRO A 39 -5.91 26.36 39.38
N ARG A 40 -6.73 26.24 40.41
CA ARG A 40 -8.05 25.60 40.60
C ARG A 40 -8.43 24.36 39.78
N ALA A 41 -8.78 23.32 40.54
CA ALA A 41 -9.39 22.08 40.11
C ALA A 41 -10.73 22.29 39.39
N VAL A 42 -10.87 21.68 38.22
CA VAL A 42 -12.16 21.39 37.58
C VAL A 42 -12.38 19.89 37.72
N ARG A 43 -13.42 19.51 38.46
CA ARG A 43 -13.99 18.15 38.46
C ARG A 43 -14.60 17.91 37.07
N CYS A 44 -14.03 17.00 36.29
CA CYS A 44 -14.74 16.37 35.19
C CYS A 44 -15.14 14.96 35.64
N GLU A 45 -16.44 14.75 35.72
CA GLU A 45 -17.08 13.48 36.01
C GLU A 45 -16.75 12.45 34.91
N ARG A 46 -16.57 11.20 35.33
CA ARG A 46 -16.33 10.07 34.43
C ARG A 46 -17.61 9.79 33.64
N SER A 47 -17.63 10.15 32.36
CA SER A 47 -18.64 9.60 31.44
C SER A 47 -18.39 8.11 31.21
N PRO A 48 -19.44 7.27 31.12
CA PRO A 48 -19.29 5.84 30.89
C PRO A 48 -18.66 5.61 29.52
N HIS A 49 -17.72 4.67 29.44
CA HIS A 49 -17.19 4.18 28.17
C HIS A 49 -18.35 3.76 27.24
N PRO A 50 -18.40 4.21 25.98
CA PRO A 50 -19.32 3.64 25.01
C PRO A 50 -18.87 2.21 24.69
N ASP A 51 -19.86 1.32 24.75
CA ASP A 51 -19.78 -0.12 24.53
C ASP A 51 -19.11 -0.46 23.18
N ALA A 52 -18.20 -1.44 23.15
CA ALA A 52 -17.43 -1.82 21.96
C ALA A 52 -18.30 -2.27 20.78
N ARG A 53 -19.58 -2.58 21.03
CA ARG A 53 -20.58 -2.94 20.02
C ARG A 53 -21.06 -1.75 19.17
N ALA A 54 -20.88 -0.50 19.60
CA ALA A 54 -21.39 0.67 18.88
C ALA A 54 -20.56 1.01 17.63
N TYR A 55 -19.27 0.64 17.58
CA TYR A 55 -18.42 0.95 16.42
C TYR A 55 -18.70 0.07 15.19
N ALA A 56 -19.20 -1.16 15.40
CA ALA A 56 -19.69 -2.01 14.31
C ALA A 56 -20.96 -1.40 13.67
N ALA A 57 -21.81 -0.72 14.45
CA ALA A 57 -23.05 -0.14 13.94
C ALA A 57 -22.85 1.13 13.08
N VAL A 58 -21.75 1.87 13.27
CA VAL A 58 -21.47 3.10 12.48
C VAL A 58 -21.04 2.75 11.05
N ALA A 59 -20.47 1.57 10.81
CA ALA A 59 -20.15 1.09 9.47
C ALA A 59 -21.40 0.67 8.65
N VAL A 60 -22.55 0.46 9.30
CA VAL A 60 -23.77 -0.13 8.71
C VAL A 60 -24.84 0.92 8.38
N GLY A 61 -24.58 2.22 8.63
CA GLY A 61 -25.62 3.26 8.67
C GLY A 61 -25.91 4.07 7.40
N VAL A 62 -25.18 3.91 6.29
CA VAL A 62 -25.40 4.71 5.07
C VAL A 62 -25.40 3.82 3.81
N VAL A 63 -26.48 3.07 3.61
CA VAL A 63 -26.84 2.55 2.28
C VAL A 63 -27.51 3.70 1.53
N ALA A 64 -26.72 4.46 0.77
CA ALA A 64 -27.27 5.41 -0.19
C ALA A 64 -27.99 4.63 -1.30
N LYS A 65 -29.27 4.93 -1.52
CA LYS A 65 -30.07 4.37 -2.62
C LYS A 65 -29.38 4.68 -3.96
N GLY A 66 -28.77 3.66 -4.56
CA GLY A 66 -28.34 3.69 -5.95
C GLY A 66 -29.54 3.87 -6.88
N ARG A 67 -29.40 4.78 -7.84
CA ARG A 67 -30.38 5.05 -8.89
C ARG A 67 -30.21 3.95 -9.94
N GLU A 68 -31.17 3.04 -10.07
CA GLU A 68 -31.17 2.03 -11.12
C GLU A 68 -31.26 2.71 -12.50
N VAL A 69 -30.19 2.58 -13.30
CA VAL A 69 -30.22 2.85 -14.73
C VAL A 69 -30.07 1.50 -15.41
N GLY A 70 -31.15 1.05 -16.03
CA GLY A 70 -31.22 -0.21 -16.77
C GLY A 70 -30.34 -0.19 -18.02
N GLY A 71 -29.07 -0.57 -17.84
CA GLY A 71 -28.25 -1.22 -18.85
C GLY A 71 -27.95 -2.63 -18.38
N VAL A 72 -27.48 -3.52 -19.27
CA VAL A 72 -26.95 -4.84 -18.88
C VAL A 72 -25.70 -4.60 -18.02
N GLY A 73 -25.90 -4.38 -16.73
CA GLY A 73 -24.86 -3.93 -15.82
C GLY A 73 -23.92 -5.08 -15.50
N VAL A 74 -22.65 -4.93 -15.88
CA VAL A 74 -21.59 -5.79 -15.35
C VAL A 74 -21.55 -5.57 -13.84
N GLU A 75 -21.57 -6.64 -13.05
CA GLU A 75 -21.46 -6.55 -11.60
C GLU A 75 -20.14 -5.88 -11.24
N ARG A 76 -20.22 -4.77 -10.48
CA ARG A 76 -19.04 -4.00 -10.05
C ARG A 76 -18.42 -4.66 -8.83
N ARG A 77 -17.11 -4.86 -8.85
CA ARG A 77 -16.34 -5.46 -7.75
C ARG A 77 -16.28 -4.53 -6.54
N ARG A 78 -16.23 -5.08 -5.34
CA ARG A 78 -16.22 -4.33 -4.08
C ARG A 78 -14.81 -4.28 -3.51
N LEU A 79 -14.23 -3.08 -3.46
CA LEU A 79 -12.81 -2.87 -3.18
C LEU A 79 -12.63 -2.31 -1.76
N ALA A 80 -11.67 -2.85 -1.01
CA ALA A 80 -11.18 -2.23 0.22
C ALA A 80 -9.76 -1.69 0.01
N VAL A 81 -9.54 -0.41 0.31
CA VAL A 81 -8.24 0.23 0.09
C VAL A 81 -7.53 0.51 1.41
N PHE A 82 -6.29 0.06 1.55
CA PHE A 82 -5.50 0.18 2.77
C PHE A 82 -4.46 1.29 2.61
N VAL A 83 -4.37 2.23 3.56
CA VAL A 83 -3.49 3.40 3.48
C VAL A 83 -2.85 3.76 4.84
N SER A 84 -1.67 4.37 4.82
CA SER A 84 -0.99 4.92 6.03
C SER A 84 -0.63 6.41 5.92
N GLY A 85 -1.13 7.11 4.89
CA GLY A 85 -0.67 8.46 4.53
C GLY A 85 -1.64 9.25 3.64
N GLY A 86 -1.11 10.07 2.74
CA GLY A 86 -1.91 11.00 1.92
C GLY A 86 -2.92 10.34 0.98
N GLY A 87 -2.72 9.07 0.63
CA GLY A 87 -3.66 8.28 -0.16
C GLY A 87 -3.77 8.71 -1.63
N SER A 88 -2.69 9.17 -2.27
CA SER A 88 -2.73 9.59 -3.68
C SER A 88 -3.05 8.44 -4.63
N ASN A 89 -2.46 7.24 -4.43
CA ASN A 89 -2.86 6.02 -5.15
C ASN A 89 -4.33 5.64 -4.91
N PHE A 90 -4.81 5.76 -3.66
CA PHE A 90 -6.23 5.56 -3.35
C PHE A 90 -7.12 6.53 -4.14
N ARG A 91 -6.78 7.82 -4.17
CA ARG A 91 -7.53 8.83 -4.93
C ARG A 91 -7.57 8.50 -6.43
N ALA A 92 -6.43 8.12 -7.02
CA ALA A 92 -6.38 7.71 -8.42
C ALA A 92 -7.31 6.52 -8.72
N ILE A 93 -7.27 5.47 -7.90
CA ILE A 93 -8.16 4.30 -8.03
C ILE A 93 -9.63 4.68 -7.83
N HIS A 94 -9.92 5.50 -6.83
CA HIS A 94 -11.28 5.94 -6.52
C HIS A 94 -11.86 6.80 -7.67
N ASP A 95 -11.07 7.72 -8.21
CA ASP A 95 -11.50 8.58 -9.32
C ASP A 95 -11.69 7.76 -10.60
N ALA A 96 -10.83 6.77 -10.87
CA ALA A 96 -10.98 5.82 -11.99
C ALA A 96 -12.23 4.93 -11.84
N ALA A 97 -12.55 4.50 -10.61
CA ALA A 97 -13.78 3.79 -10.30
C ALA A 97 -15.02 4.64 -10.58
N LEU A 98 -15.04 5.90 -10.13
CA LEU A 98 -16.13 6.84 -10.41
C LEU A 98 -16.26 7.18 -11.91
N GLY A 99 -15.13 7.25 -12.62
CA GLY A 99 -15.07 7.50 -14.07
C GLY A 99 -15.43 6.30 -14.95
N GLY A 100 -15.58 5.11 -14.37
CA GLY A 100 -15.91 3.88 -15.10
C GLY A 100 -14.72 3.17 -15.76
N GLU A 101 -13.49 3.63 -15.54
CA GLU A 101 -12.27 2.95 -15.99
C GLU A 101 -11.99 1.69 -15.16
N VAL A 102 -12.34 1.71 -13.88
CA VAL A 102 -12.32 0.52 -13.02
C VAL A 102 -13.75 0.05 -12.80
N ASN A 103 -14.03 -1.21 -13.16
CA ASN A 103 -15.32 -1.85 -12.92
C ASN A 103 -15.48 -2.32 -11.45
N GLY A 104 -15.28 -1.41 -10.50
CA GLY A 104 -15.39 -1.68 -9.07
C GLY A 104 -15.58 -0.43 -8.22
N ASP A 105 -16.12 -0.60 -7.03
CA ASP A 105 -16.46 0.47 -6.09
C ASP A 105 -15.64 0.33 -4.81
N VAL A 106 -15.06 1.43 -4.32
CA VAL A 106 -14.37 1.43 -3.03
C VAL A 106 -15.40 1.49 -1.91
N VAL A 107 -15.57 0.37 -1.21
CA VAL A 107 -16.59 0.20 -0.16
C VAL A 107 -16.05 0.34 1.25
N ALA A 108 -14.72 0.33 1.41
CA ALA A 108 -14.04 0.55 2.67
C ALA A 108 -12.66 1.16 2.46
N LEU A 109 -12.26 2.04 3.37
CA LEU A 109 -10.88 2.42 3.56
C LEU A 109 -10.38 1.86 4.89
N VAL A 110 -9.23 1.20 4.90
CA VAL A 110 -8.57 0.71 6.12
C VAL A 110 -7.29 1.50 6.36
N THR A 111 -7.03 1.92 7.60
CA THR A 111 -5.82 2.68 7.92
C THR A 111 -5.27 2.44 9.31
N ASP A 112 -3.95 2.50 9.47
CA ASP A 112 -3.29 2.54 10.79
C ASP A 112 -3.18 3.97 11.35
N LYS A 113 -3.62 4.98 10.58
CA LYS A 113 -3.56 6.41 10.96
C LYS A 113 -4.90 7.09 10.66
N PRO A 114 -5.82 7.19 11.64
CA PRO A 114 -7.20 7.66 11.44
C PRO A 114 -7.30 9.09 10.89
N GLY A 115 -6.30 9.95 11.14
CA GLY A 115 -6.22 11.32 10.65
C GLY A 115 -5.33 11.50 9.41
N CYS A 116 -5.02 10.44 8.66
CA CYS A 116 -4.26 10.59 7.42
C CYS A 116 -5.11 11.15 6.27
N GLY A 117 -4.47 11.79 5.29
CA GLY A 117 -5.17 12.41 4.15
C GLY A 117 -5.98 11.43 3.30
N GLY A 118 -5.65 10.13 3.31
CA GLY A 118 -6.50 9.10 2.70
C GLY A 118 -7.82 8.90 3.46
N ALA A 119 -7.78 8.88 4.80
CA ALA A 119 -8.97 8.77 5.65
C ALA A 119 -9.86 9.99 5.57
N GLU A 120 -9.28 11.19 5.44
CA GLU A 120 -10.04 12.43 5.19
C GLU A 120 -10.77 12.36 3.84
N HIS A 121 -10.09 11.92 2.78
CA HIS A 121 -10.70 11.75 1.45
C HIS A 121 -11.85 10.74 1.46
N ALA A 122 -11.65 9.58 2.09
CA ALA A 122 -12.68 8.55 2.20
C ALA A 122 -13.94 9.08 2.90
N ARG A 123 -13.79 9.73 4.06
CA ARG A 123 -14.93 10.34 4.78
C ARG A 123 -15.64 11.40 3.94
N GLY A 124 -14.88 12.24 3.23
CA GLY A 124 -15.43 13.27 2.34
C GLY A 124 -16.26 12.71 1.18
N ASN A 125 -16.02 11.46 0.79
CA ASN A 125 -16.76 10.76 -0.27
C ASN A 125 -17.75 9.70 0.28
N GLY A 126 -18.01 9.69 1.60
CA GLY A 126 -18.94 8.75 2.21
C GLY A 126 -18.44 7.30 2.30
N ILE A 127 -17.14 7.05 2.12
CA ILE A 127 -16.53 5.72 2.25
C ILE A 127 -16.25 5.44 3.73
N PRO A 128 -16.75 4.32 4.30
CA PRO A 128 -16.46 3.92 5.67
C PRO A 128 -14.95 3.77 5.92
N VAL A 129 -14.48 4.29 7.06
CA VAL A 129 -13.07 4.16 7.48
C VAL A 129 -12.95 3.21 8.66
N VAL A 130 -12.20 2.14 8.49
CA VAL A 130 -11.84 1.18 9.54
C VAL A 130 -10.40 1.44 9.99
N VAL A 131 -10.19 1.60 11.30
CA VAL A 131 -8.85 1.81 11.85
C VAL A 131 -8.25 0.44 12.20
N PHE A 132 -7.13 0.08 11.60
CA PHE A 132 -6.45 -1.20 11.83
C PHE A 132 -4.92 -1.09 11.67
N PRO A 133 -4.12 -1.67 12.58
CA PRO A 133 -4.53 -2.43 13.76
C PRO A 133 -4.80 -1.54 14.99
N LYS A 134 -5.47 -2.10 16.00
CA LYS A 134 -5.44 -1.54 17.35
C LYS A 134 -4.01 -1.34 17.83
N SER A 135 -3.66 -0.11 18.21
CA SER A 135 -2.30 0.21 18.68
C SER A 135 -2.31 1.29 19.74
N LYS A 136 -1.17 1.56 20.39
CA LYS A 136 -1.05 2.66 21.36
C LYS A 136 -1.38 4.03 20.74
N SER A 137 -1.06 4.22 19.46
CA SER A 137 -1.34 5.46 18.72
C SER A 137 -2.72 5.48 18.05
N ALA A 138 -3.41 4.34 18.00
CA ALA A 138 -4.78 4.21 17.49
C ALA A 138 -5.57 3.23 18.37
N PRO A 139 -5.94 3.61 19.61
CA PRO A 139 -6.65 2.75 20.54
C PRO A 139 -8.05 2.32 20.06
N GLU A 140 -8.66 3.11 19.19
CA GLU A 140 -9.92 2.84 18.48
C GLU A 140 -9.77 1.81 17.36
N GLY A 141 -8.55 1.39 17.04
CA GLY A 141 -8.32 0.38 16.03
C GLY A 141 -8.93 -0.97 16.43
N VAL A 142 -9.25 -1.77 15.41
CA VAL A 142 -9.89 -3.08 15.55
C VAL A 142 -8.86 -4.21 15.58
N SER A 143 -9.28 -5.37 16.08
CA SER A 143 -8.56 -6.64 15.96
C SER A 143 -8.64 -7.20 14.53
N ILE A 144 -7.85 -8.24 14.24
CA ILE A 144 -7.89 -8.92 12.95
C ILE A 144 -9.24 -9.57 12.67
N ASP A 145 -9.85 -10.22 13.67
CA ASP A 145 -11.17 -10.86 13.54
C ASP A 145 -12.28 -9.84 13.25
N GLU A 146 -12.24 -8.70 13.94
CA GLU A 146 -13.18 -7.59 13.69
C GLU A 146 -13.00 -6.99 12.30
N LEU A 147 -11.76 -6.84 11.82
CA LEU A 147 -11.48 -6.39 10.46
C LEU A 147 -12.04 -7.39 9.43
N LEU A 148 -11.74 -8.68 9.58
CA LEU A 148 -12.25 -9.73 8.67
C LEU A 148 -13.78 -9.74 8.64
N ASN A 149 -14.44 -9.62 9.78
CA ASN A 149 -15.90 -9.55 9.85
C ASN A 149 -16.44 -8.31 9.10
N ALA A 150 -15.85 -7.14 9.31
CA ALA A 150 -16.26 -5.93 8.59
C ALA A 150 -16.08 -6.06 7.07
N LEU A 151 -14.98 -6.65 6.60
CA LEU A 151 -14.74 -6.87 5.17
C LEU A 151 -15.72 -7.88 4.56
N ARG A 152 -16.07 -8.96 5.31
CA ARG A 152 -17.09 -9.94 4.91
C ARG A 152 -18.49 -9.34 4.83
N GLU A 153 -18.89 -8.57 5.84
CA GLU A 153 -20.18 -7.86 5.86
C GLU A 153 -20.31 -6.91 4.66
N LEU A 154 -19.20 -6.23 4.32
CA LEU A 154 -19.11 -5.38 3.14
C LEU A 154 -18.90 -6.16 1.85
N ARG A 155 -18.87 -7.50 1.85
CA ARG A 155 -18.65 -8.36 0.68
C ARG A 155 -17.48 -7.89 -0.19
N VAL A 156 -16.35 -7.55 0.43
CA VAL A 156 -15.16 -7.10 -0.30
C VAL A 156 -14.64 -8.25 -1.15
N ASP A 157 -14.41 -8.00 -2.44
CA ASP A 157 -13.79 -8.94 -3.39
C ASP A 157 -12.27 -8.83 -3.38
N PHE A 158 -11.75 -7.60 -3.39
CA PHE A 158 -10.33 -7.31 -3.51
C PHE A 158 -9.83 -6.29 -2.48
N ILE A 159 -8.63 -6.52 -1.99
CA ILE A 159 -7.91 -5.60 -1.10
C ILE A 159 -6.78 -4.94 -1.88
N LEU A 160 -6.67 -3.62 -1.77
CA LEU A 160 -5.68 -2.81 -2.48
C LEU A 160 -4.82 -2.05 -1.47
N LEU A 161 -3.55 -2.41 -1.36
CA LEU A 161 -2.60 -1.70 -0.52
C LEU A 161 -2.04 -0.49 -1.29
N ALA A 162 -2.41 0.71 -0.86
CA ALA A 162 -2.08 1.97 -1.52
C ALA A 162 -1.21 2.83 -0.59
N GLY A 163 -0.01 2.34 -0.29
CA GLY A 163 0.89 2.95 0.69
C GLY A 163 0.54 2.60 2.13
N TYR A 164 0.11 1.36 2.38
CA TYR A 164 -0.05 0.78 3.71
C TYR A 164 1.29 0.25 4.22
N LEU A 165 1.72 0.67 5.42
CA LEU A 165 3.10 0.45 5.90
C LEU A 165 3.24 -0.67 6.93
N LYS A 166 2.16 -1.38 7.26
CA LYS A 166 2.20 -2.54 8.16
C LYS A 166 2.23 -3.82 7.34
N LEU A 167 2.86 -4.85 7.91
CA LEU A 167 2.79 -6.19 7.34
C LEU A 167 1.33 -6.65 7.39
N ILE A 168 0.84 -7.23 6.30
CA ILE A 168 -0.50 -7.81 6.27
C ILE A 168 -0.50 -9.09 7.12
N PRO A 169 -1.44 -9.24 8.08
CA PRO A 169 -1.61 -10.47 8.84
C PRO A 169 -1.87 -11.68 7.93
N VAL A 170 -1.35 -12.85 8.32
CA VAL A 170 -1.51 -14.09 7.55
C VAL A 170 -2.98 -14.47 7.37
N GLU A 171 -3.83 -14.14 8.34
CA GLU A 171 -5.26 -14.40 8.31
C GLU A 171 -5.94 -13.66 7.15
N LEU A 172 -5.50 -12.44 6.83
CA LEU A 172 -6.00 -11.69 5.66
C LEU A 172 -5.52 -12.31 4.35
N VAL A 173 -4.26 -12.72 4.27
CA VAL A 173 -3.69 -13.37 3.07
C VAL A 173 -4.42 -14.68 2.77
N GLN A 174 -4.76 -15.44 3.82
CA GLN A 174 -5.50 -16.70 3.70
C GLN A 174 -6.98 -16.50 3.32
N GLU A 175 -7.63 -15.45 3.83
CA GLU A 175 -9.02 -15.13 3.47
C GLU A 175 -9.15 -14.59 2.04
N TYR A 176 -8.13 -13.87 1.55
CA TYR A 176 -8.10 -13.23 0.23
C TYR A 176 -7.01 -13.80 -0.69
N PRO A 177 -7.04 -15.11 -1.00
CA PRO A 177 -6.01 -15.74 -1.82
C PRO A 177 -6.01 -15.15 -3.23
N LYS A 178 -4.86 -14.61 -3.67
CA LYS A 178 -4.72 -13.93 -4.97
C LYS A 178 -5.70 -12.76 -5.17
N SER A 179 -6.17 -12.17 -4.08
CA SER A 179 -7.15 -11.07 -4.09
C SER A 179 -6.65 -9.82 -3.36
N ILE A 180 -5.35 -9.77 -3.06
CA ILE A 180 -4.69 -8.62 -2.46
C ILE A 180 -3.59 -8.12 -3.40
N LEU A 181 -3.70 -6.88 -3.87
CA LEU A 181 -2.64 -6.20 -4.61
C LEU A 181 -1.91 -5.18 -3.72
N ASN A 182 -0.62 -5.02 -3.96
CA ASN A 182 0.20 -3.94 -3.40
C ASN A 182 0.95 -3.23 -4.52
N ILE A 183 1.20 -1.93 -4.30
CA ILE A 183 2.14 -1.15 -5.12
C ILE A 183 3.37 -0.77 -4.31
N HIS A 184 4.54 -1.10 -4.85
CA HIS A 184 5.83 -0.80 -4.25
C HIS A 184 6.66 0.13 -5.15
N PRO A 185 7.30 1.19 -4.63
CA PRO A 185 7.92 2.25 -5.44
C PRO A 185 9.35 1.91 -5.94
N SER A 186 9.61 0.65 -6.30
CA SER A 186 10.82 0.20 -7.00
C SER A 186 10.54 -0.98 -7.93
N LEU A 187 11.48 -1.27 -8.82
CA LEU A 187 11.47 -2.47 -9.67
C LEU A 187 11.88 -3.68 -8.83
N LEU A 188 10.90 -4.37 -8.24
CA LEU A 188 11.12 -5.58 -7.45
C LEU A 188 11.84 -6.66 -8.29
N PRO A 189 12.71 -7.49 -7.67
CA PRO A 189 12.99 -7.59 -6.23
C PRO A 189 13.94 -6.51 -5.67
N ALA A 190 14.44 -5.59 -6.50
CA ALA A 190 15.37 -4.56 -6.04
C ALA A 190 14.65 -3.55 -5.12
N PHE A 191 15.30 -3.19 -4.00
CA PHE A 191 14.80 -2.22 -3.03
C PHE A 191 13.41 -2.53 -2.48
N GLY A 192 13.03 -3.81 -2.43
CA GLY A 192 11.86 -4.32 -1.72
C GLY A 192 12.18 -4.77 -0.29
N GLY A 193 11.15 -5.06 0.48
CA GLY A 193 11.24 -5.67 1.79
C GLY A 193 11.16 -4.66 2.94
N LYS A 194 11.19 -5.20 4.16
CA LYS A 194 11.01 -4.43 5.39
C LYS A 194 12.00 -3.25 5.47
N GLY A 195 11.46 -2.03 5.57
CA GLY A 195 12.23 -0.80 5.73
C GLY A 195 12.41 0.01 4.46
N TYR A 196 12.09 -0.57 3.30
CA TYR A 196 12.05 0.11 2.02
C TYR A 196 10.64 0.65 1.76
N TYR A 197 10.37 1.87 2.20
CA TYR A 197 9.10 2.54 1.91
C TYR A 197 9.27 4.05 1.76
N GLY A 198 8.38 4.68 1.00
CA GLY A 198 8.40 6.11 0.72
C GLY A 198 9.77 6.60 0.28
N LEU A 199 10.22 7.74 0.81
CA LEU A 199 11.49 8.37 0.42
C LEU A 199 12.73 7.49 0.66
N LYS A 200 12.66 6.48 1.54
CA LYS A 200 13.79 5.57 1.79
C LYS A 200 14.15 4.75 0.55
N VAL A 201 13.16 4.36 -0.25
CA VAL A 201 13.37 3.59 -1.49
C VAL A 201 14.15 4.42 -2.49
N HIS A 202 13.66 5.63 -2.79
CA HIS A 202 14.31 6.52 -3.77
C HIS A 202 15.72 6.94 -3.34
N LYS A 203 15.95 7.16 -2.03
CA LYS A 203 17.30 7.37 -1.47
C LYS A 203 18.22 6.18 -1.74
N ALA A 204 17.74 4.96 -1.52
CA ALA A 204 18.54 3.76 -1.75
C ALA A 204 18.81 3.50 -3.23
N VAL A 205 17.83 3.75 -4.10
CA VAL A 205 17.98 3.67 -5.57
C VAL A 205 19.10 4.61 -6.03
N ILE A 206 19.05 5.89 -5.65
CA ILE A 206 20.07 6.87 -6.02
C ILE A 206 21.44 6.46 -5.47
N ALA A 207 21.52 6.09 -4.18
CA ALA A 207 22.76 5.69 -3.54
C ALA A 207 23.39 4.43 -4.16
N SER A 208 22.61 3.56 -4.79
CA SER A 208 23.10 2.36 -5.48
C SER A 208 23.75 2.64 -6.84
N GLY A 209 23.50 3.80 -7.44
CA GLY A 209 23.92 4.12 -8.81
C GLY A 209 23.03 3.52 -9.91
N ALA A 210 21.89 2.91 -9.56
CA ALA A 210 20.92 2.40 -10.53
C ALA A 210 20.48 3.51 -11.51
N ARG A 211 20.40 3.15 -12.81
CA ARG A 211 20.00 4.09 -13.88
C ARG A 211 18.51 4.02 -14.21
N TYR A 212 17.80 3.09 -13.61
CA TYR A 212 16.37 2.88 -13.79
C TYR A 212 15.73 2.55 -12.45
N SER A 213 14.48 2.95 -12.30
CA SER A 213 13.60 2.66 -11.18
C SER A 213 12.17 2.53 -11.72
N GLY A 214 11.18 2.56 -10.85
CA GLY A 214 9.77 2.63 -11.21
C GLY A 214 8.91 1.80 -10.27
N PRO A 215 7.58 1.80 -10.41
CA PRO A 215 6.70 1.05 -9.54
C PRO A 215 6.56 -0.42 -9.95
N THR A 216 6.29 -1.27 -8.96
CA THR A 216 5.83 -2.65 -9.15
C THR A 216 4.48 -2.85 -8.49
N VAL A 217 3.49 -3.33 -9.24
CA VAL A 217 2.26 -3.91 -8.71
C VAL A 217 2.46 -5.41 -8.56
N HIS A 218 2.15 -5.97 -7.40
CA HIS A 218 2.29 -7.40 -7.13
C HIS A 218 1.18 -7.92 -6.23
N PHE A 219 0.93 -9.22 -6.30
CA PHE A 219 0.08 -9.90 -5.33
C PHE A 219 0.78 -9.98 -3.98
N VAL A 220 0.03 -9.85 -2.89
CA VAL A 220 0.57 -9.92 -1.53
C VAL A 220 0.65 -11.37 -1.06
N ASP A 221 1.74 -11.70 -0.38
CA ASP A 221 1.93 -12.92 0.40
C ASP A 221 2.25 -12.54 1.87
N GLU A 222 2.70 -13.50 2.68
CA GLU A 222 3.00 -13.28 4.10
C GLU A 222 4.27 -12.45 4.37
N HIS A 223 5.02 -12.07 3.34
CA HIS A 223 6.27 -11.35 3.46
C HIS A 223 6.22 -10.01 2.70
N TYR A 224 7.10 -9.09 3.09
CA TYR A 224 7.17 -7.79 2.43
C TYR A 224 7.71 -7.93 1.00
N ASP A 225 6.89 -7.55 0.03
CA ASP A 225 7.28 -7.32 -1.36
C ASP A 225 7.89 -8.54 -2.08
N THR A 226 7.51 -9.77 -1.69
CA THR A 226 7.98 -11.02 -2.32
C THR A 226 6.94 -11.72 -3.18
N GLY A 227 5.68 -11.33 -3.08
CA GLY A 227 4.61 -11.95 -3.87
C GLY A 227 4.76 -11.66 -5.37
N ARG A 228 4.01 -12.40 -6.18
CA ARG A 228 4.22 -12.42 -7.63
C ARG A 228 3.94 -11.06 -8.26
N THR A 229 4.94 -10.52 -8.95
CA THR A 229 4.82 -9.31 -9.77
C THR A 229 3.76 -9.48 -10.85
N LEU A 230 2.85 -8.50 -10.93
CA LEU A 230 1.81 -8.42 -11.93
C LEU A 230 2.16 -7.40 -13.02
N ALA A 231 2.60 -6.21 -12.64
CA ALA A 231 2.92 -5.15 -13.60
C ALA A 231 4.06 -4.26 -13.08
N GLN A 232 4.84 -3.71 -14.01
CA GLN A 232 5.88 -2.72 -13.72
C GLN A 232 5.85 -1.58 -14.74
N ARG A 233 6.38 -0.44 -14.34
CA ARG A 233 6.73 0.68 -15.22
C ARG A 233 8.15 1.11 -14.95
N VAL A 234 8.88 1.51 -15.97
CA VAL A 234 10.29 1.91 -15.86
C VAL A 234 10.39 3.42 -15.99
N VAL A 235 11.07 4.06 -15.05
CA VAL A 235 11.48 5.47 -15.13
C VAL A 235 13.01 5.57 -15.09
N PRO A 236 13.62 6.51 -15.83
CA PRO A 236 15.06 6.72 -15.75
C PRO A 236 15.44 7.34 -14.39
N VAL A 237 16.63 7.03 -13.88
CA VAL A 237 17.28 7.82 -12.83
C VAL A 237 18.26 8.77 -13.51
N LEU A 238 17.98 10.06 -13.43
CA LEU A 238 18.78 11.14 -13.97
C LEU A 238 19.99 11.40 -13.07
N ALA A 239 21.07 11.91 -13.67
CA ALA A 239 22.36 12.04 -12.99
C ALA A 239 22.30 12.91 -11.72
N ASN A 240 21.38 13.88 -11.68
CA ASN A 240 21.29 14.89 -10.62
C ASN A 240 19.94 14.83 -9.87
N ASP A 241 19.24 13.70 -9.92
CA ASP A 241 17.98 13.56 -9.18
C ASP A 241 18.21 13.75 -7.68
N THR A 242 17.33 14.54 -7.05
CA THR A 242 17.05 14.35 -5.63
C THR A 242 16.09 13.16 -5.43
N PRO A 243 16.06 12.53 -4.25
CA PRO A 243 15.09 11.48 -3.93
C PRO A 243 13.64 11.90 -4.18
N GLU A 244 13.29 13.17 -3.96
CA GLU A 244 11.96 13.72 -4.18
C GLU A 244 11.61 13.85 -5.68
N GLN A 245 12.58 14.23 -6.52
CA GLN A 245 12.40 14.29 -7.98
C GLN A 245 12.21 12.90 -8.58
N LEU A 246 12.97 11.92 -8.11
CA LEU A 246 12.76 10.52 -8.49
C LEU A 246 11.40 10.01 -7.97
N ALA A 247 11.05 10.31 -6.72
CA ALA A 247 9.77 9.93 -6.12
C ALA A 247 8.58 10.47 -6.92
N ALA A 248 8.62 11.73 -7.33
CA ALA A 248 7.56 12.35 -8.13
C ALA A 248 7.37 11.65 -9.48
N ARG A 249 8.45 11.24 -10.15
CA ARG A 249 8.38 10.50 -11.42
C ARG A 249 7.88 9.07 -11.23
N VAL A 250 8.33 8.38 -10.18
CA VAL A 250 7.80 7.04 -9.86
C VAL A 250 6.31 7.12 -9.51
N LEU A 251 5.90 8.11 -8.71
CA LEU A 251 4.50 8.30 -8.29
C LEU A 251 3.55 8.57 -9.46
N HIS A 252 4.01 9.29 -10.49
CA HIS A 252 3.22 9.48 -11.72
C HIS A 252 2.89 8.14 -12.37
N GLU A 253 3.89 7.28 -12.54
CA GLU A 253 3.70 5.93 -13.07
C GLU A 253 2.89 5.04 -12.11
N GLU A 254 3.03 5.21 -10.79
CA GLU A 254 2.23 4.46 -9.79
C GLU A 254 0.74 4.65 -10.02
N HIS A 255 0.30 5.90 -10.21
CA HIS A 255 -1.12 6.22 -10.42
C HIS A 255 -1.69 5.50 -11.64
N GLN A 256 -0.92 5.44 -12.74
CA GLN A 256 -1.37 4.80 -13.97
C GLN A 256 -1.35 3.27 -13.85
N VAL A 257 -0.19 2.68 -13.52
CA VAL A 257 -0.03 1.22 -13.51
C VAL A 257 -0.92 0.56 -12.46
N TYR A 258 -1.19 1.23 -11.33
CA TYR A 258 -2.06 0.64 -10.32
C TYR A 258 -3.52 0.64 -10.79
N VAL A 259 -4.00 1.74 -11.37
CA VAL A 259 -5.36 1.82 -11.93
C VAL A 259 -5.55 0.74 -13.02
N GLU A 260 -4.60 0.61 -13.95
CA GLU A 260 -4.64 -0.42 -14.99
C GLU A 260 -4.68 -1.85 -14.42
N ALA A 261 -3.85 -2.13 -13.41
CA ALA A 261 -3.80 -3.45 -12.78
C ALA A 261 -5.09 -3.76 -12.01
N VAL A 262 -5.69 -2.77 -11.33
CA VAL A 262 -6.98 -2.93 -10.64
C VAL A 262 -8.11 -3.12 -11.65
N ALA A 263 -8.12 -2.37 -12.76
CA ALA A 263 -9.10 -2.56 -13.83
C ALA A 263 -9.02 -3.99 -14.38
N ALA A 264 -7.80 -4.48 -14.68
CA ALA A 264 -7.58 -5.85 -15.13
C ALA A 264 -8.05 -6.90 -14.13
N LEU A 265 -7.84 -6.65 -12.84
CA LEU A 265 -8.32 -7.52 -11.76
C LEU A 265 -9.85 -7.53 -11.69
N CYS A 266 -10.49 -6.36 -11.79
CA CYS A 266 -11.95 -6.24 -11.73
C CYS A 266 -12.67 -6.85 -12.93
N ASP A 267 -12.03 -6.84 -14.10
CA ASP A 267 -12.54 -7.37 -15.36
C ASP A 267 -12.22 -8.87 -15.57
N ASP A 268 -11.70 -9.56 -14.54
CA ASP A 268 -11.29 -10.97 -14.61
C ASP A 268 -10.26 -11.26 -15.72
N ARG A 269 -9.40 -10.28 -16.04
CA ARG A 269 -8.36 -10.40 -17.07
C ARG A 269 -7.04 -10.96 -16.56
N ILE A 270 -6.94 -11.28 -15.27
CA ILE A 270 -5.72 -11.88 -14.71
C ILE A 270 -5.72 -13.38 -14.92
N VAL A 271 -4.75 -13.87 -15.70
CA VAL A 271 -4.57 -15.29 -15.98
C VAL A 271 -3.27 -15.76 -15.34
N TRP A 272 -3.29 -16.95 -14.75
CA TRP A 272 -2.11 -17.53 -14.12
C TRP A 272 -1.51 -18.59 -15.04
N ARG A 273 -0.23 -18.44 -15.39
CA ARG A 273 0.55 -19.51 -16.03
C ARG A 273 0.71 -20.69 -15.06
N GLU A 274 1.02 -21.88 -15.59
CA GLU A 274 1.24 -23.09 -14.78
C GLU A 274 2.36 -22.93 -13.73
N ASP A 275 3.36 -22.09 -14.00
CA ASP A 275 4.46 -21.77 -13.09
C ASP A 275 4.10 -20.72 -12.01
N GLY A 276 2.84 -20.24 -12.01
CA GLY A 276 2.32 -19.28 -11.05
C GLY A 276 2.66 -17.82 -11.36
N VAL A 277 3.14 -17.50 -12.57
CA VAL A 277 3.30 -16.10 -13.02
C VAL A 277 1.94 -15.55 -13.48
N PRO A 278 1.44 -14.45 -12.89
CA PRO A 278 0.23 -13.78 -13.37
C PRO A 278 0.52 -12.98 -14.64
N LEU A 279 -0.47 -12.92 -15.53
CA LEU A 279 -0.46 -12.17 -16.77
C LEU A 279 -1.75 -11.35 -16.88
N ILE A 280 -1.68 -10.19 -17.51
CA ILE A 280 -2.86 -9.39 -17.86
C ILE A 280 -3.26 -9.72 -19.29
N ARG A 281 -4.43 -10.32 -19.50
CA ARG A 281 -4.99 -10.55 -20.84
C ARG A 281 -5.44 -9.23 -21.46
N SER A 282 -5.12 -9.03 -22.75
CA SER A 282 -5.52 -7.84 -23.51
C SER A 282 -7.05 -7.75 -23.66
N HIS A 283 -7.57 -6.52 -23.71
CA HIS A 283 -8.98 -6.26 -24.00
C HIS A 283 -9.35 -6.53 -25.46
N THR A 284 -8.41 -6.35 -26.39
CA THR A 284 -8.69 -6.38 -27.83
C THR A 284 -8.35 -7.71 -28.48
N ASN A 285 -7.41 -8.46 -27.89
CA ASN A 285 -6.99 -9.76 -28.40
C ASN A 285 -6.89 -10.77 -27.24
N PRO A 286 -7.78 -11.77 -27.15
CA PRO A 286 -7.78 -12.73 -26.04
C PRO A 286 -6.53 -13.63 -25.99
N ASP A 287 -5.74 -13.67 -27.07
CA ASP A 287 -4.50 -14.44 -27.17
C ASP A 287 -3.25 -13.61 -26.81
N GLU A 288 -3.41 -12.31 -26.54
CA GLU A 288 -2.32 -11.42 -26.11
C GLU A 288 -2.34 -11.16 -24.60
N TYR A 289 -1.14 -11.09 -24.03
CA TYR A 289 -0.89 -10.94 -22.62
C TYR A 289 0.24 -9.93 -22.38
N THR A 290 0.14 -9.15 -21.31
CA THR A 290 1.19 -8.26 -20.79
C THR A 290 1.60 -8.63 -19.39
#